data_AF-A0A7S0HLF8-F1
#
_entry.id   AF-A0A7S0HLF8-F1
#
_cell.length_a   1.000
_cell.length_b   1.000
_cell.length_c   1.000
_cell.angle_alpha   90.00
_cell.angle_beta   90.00
_cell.angle_gamma   90.00
#
_symmetry.space_group_name_H-M   'P 1'
#
loop_
_entity.id
_entity.type
_entity.pdbx_description
1 polymer ?
#
loop_
_entity_poly.entity_id
_entity_poly.type
_entity_poly.pdbx_seq_one_letter_code
_entity_poly.pdbx_strand_id
1 'polypeptide(L)'
;IIVSSLLQISVYTCYVTYAVGWHGTLMVYLYYAVTAVINKLLMNPIVALTYNQDKLEGNYRFHHARVRTGAEAIAFTGGEEETKFALNEDFRKALKNQTAQIFKQSYLNLFTGFIGNGNAMLGYCIAAISIFTQPQYDKYSAADLAESITQLTSVIGGLTGSFTALVNAAPLASNLAGNASRVGQMLEFMDVMEAENERSGQHLFGGAPPAPSKAS
;
A
#
# COMPACT_ATOMS: atom_id res chain seq x y z
N ILE A 1 9.33 -8.96 7.34
CA ILE A 1 7.89 -8.64 7.50
C ILE A 1 7.02 -9.62 6.73
N ILE A 2 7.08 -9.67 5.39
CA ILE A 2 6.22 -10.58 4.61
C ILE A 2 6.48 -12.05 4.99
N VAL A 3 7.73 -12.50 4.94
CA VAL A 3 8.10 -13.89 5.30
C VAL A 3 7.71 -14.23 6.74
N SER A 4 7.99 -13.33 7.69
CA SER A 4 7.62 -13.52 9.09
C SER A 4 6.11 -13.61 9.29
N SER A 5 5.32 -12.77 8.63
CA SER A 5 3.86 -12.80 8.71
C SER A 5 3.28 -14.09 8.11
N LEU A 6 3.83 -14.58 7.00
CA LEU A 6 3.41 -15.84 6.39
C LEU A 6 3.69 -17.05 7.30
N LEU A 7 4.87 -17.08 7.92
CA LEU A 7 5.21 -18.11 8.91
C LEU A 7 4.28 -18.06 10.12
N GLN A 8 4.03 -16.87 10.68
CA GLN A 8 3.12 -16.68 11.80
C GLN A 8 1.69 -17.12 11.46
N ILE A 9 1.18 -16.77 10.27
CA ILE A 9 -0.13 -17.25 9.78
C ILE A 9 -0.17 -18.77 9.76
N SER A 10 0.86 -19.44 9.24
CA SER A 10 0.89 -20.91 9.18
C SER A 10 0.87 -21.56 10.57
N VAL A 11 1.68 -21.06 11.51
CA VAL A 11 1.77 -21.59 12.87
C VAL A 11 0.48 -21.35 13.64
N TYR A 12 -0.06 -20.12 13.63
CA TYR A 12 -1.31 -19.82 14.32
C TYR A 12 -2.51 -20.51 13.68
N THR A 13 -2.53 -20.68 12.36
CA THR A 13 -3.59 -21.46 11.69
C THR A 13 -3.57 -22.91 12.18
N CYS A 14 -2.40 -23.53 12.30
CA CYS A 14 -2.27 -24.88 12.85
C CYS A 14 -2.77 -24.94 14.31
N TYR A 15 -2.37 -23.97 15.13
CA TYR A 15 -2.78 -23.93 16.53
C TYR A 15 -4.30 -23.73 16.70
N VAL A 16 -4.89 -22.77 15.98
CA VAL A 16 -6.34 -22.51 16.02
C VAL A 16 -7.11 -23.73 15.54
N THR A 17 -6.64 -24.40 14.48
CA THR A 17 -7.30 -25.62 13.97
C THR A 17 -7.23 -26.75 14.99
N TYR A 18 -6.12 -26.89 15.73
CA TYR A 18 -5.98 -27.89 16.78
C TYR A 18 -6.82 -27.57 18.02
N ALA A 19 -6.85 -26.30 18.45
CA ALA A 19 -7.52 -25.90 19.68
C ALA A 19 -9.05 -25.73 19.52
N VAL A 20 -9.48 -25.09 18.43
CA VAL A 20 -10.90 -24.79 18.18
C VAL A 20 -11.54 -25.78 17.22
N GLY A 21 -10.76 -26.32 16.28
CA GLY A 21 -11.25 -27.06 15.13
C GLY A 21 -11.31 -26.20 13.87
N TRP A 22 -11.63 -26.87 12.74
CA TRP A 22 -11.61 -26.24 11.42
C TRP A 22 -12.61 -25.07 11.26
N HIS A 23 -13.74 -25.12 11.99
CA HIS A 23 -14.78 -24.09 11.95
C HIS A 23 -14.26 -22.72 12.43
N GLY A 24 -13.46 -22.70 13.50
CA GLY A 24 -12.87 -21.46 14.03
C GLY A 24 -11.91 -20.83 13.04
N THR A 25 -11.05 -21.65 12.41
CA THR A 25 -10.15 -21.19 11.35
C THR A 25 -10.94 -20.62 10.17
N LEU A 26 -11.99 -21.30 9.70
CA LEU A 26 -12.82 -20.80 8.61
C LEU A 26 -13.49 -19.45 8.94
N MET A 27 -13.96 -19.26 10.18
CA MET A 27 -14.53 -17.98 10.60
C MET A 27 -13.51 -16.84 10.57
N VAL A 28 -12.28 -17.06 11.04
CA VAL A 28 -11.21 -16.05 10.98
C VAL A 28 -10.89 -15.69 9.52
N TYR A 29 -10.75 -16.69 8.65
CA TYR A 29 -10.43 -16.48 7.24
C TYR A 29 -11.56 -15.74 6.50
N LEU A 30 -12.82 -16.09 6.75
CA LEU A 30 -13.97 -15.38 6.18
C LEU A 30 -14.02 -13.93 6.63
N TYR A 31 -13.83 -13.68 7.93
CA TYR A 31 -13.78 -12.32 8.47
C TYR A 31 -12.69 -11.48 7.79
N TYR A 32 -11.49 -12.04 7.63
CA TYR A 32 -10.39 -11.34 6.97
C TYR A 32 -10.59 -11.16 5.47
N ALA A 33 -11.21 -12.13 4.80
CA ALA A 33 -11.56 -12.02 3.39
C ALA A 33 -12.57 -10.87 3.15
N VAL A 34 -13.64 -10.82 3.95
CA VAL A 34 -14.65 -9.74 3.86
C VAL A 34 -14.02 -8.39 4.17
N THR A 35 -13.23 -8.32 5.24
CA THR A 35 -12.50 -7.10 5.63
C THR A 35 -11.58 -6.62 4.51
N ALA A 36 -10.81 -7.53 3.89
CA ALA A 36 -9.91 -7.19 2.79
C ALA A 36 -10.66 -6.67 1.55
N VAL A 37 -11.81 -7.28 1.21
CA VAL A 37 -12.65 -6.82 0.10
C VAL A 37 -13.19 -5.41 0.36
N ILE A 38 -13.78 -5.17 1.54
CA ILE A 38 -14.31 -3.85 1.91
C ILE A 38 -13.19 -2.81 1.92
N ASN A 39 -12.04 -3.14 2.51
CA ASN A 39 -10.87 -2.26 2.54
C ASN A 39 -10.40 -1.89 1.12
N LYS A 40 -10.34 -2.86 0.20
CA LYS A 40 -9.99 -2.63 -1.20
C LYS A 40 -10.98 -1.70 -1.91
N LEU A 41 -12.27 -1.89 -1.68
CA LEU A 41 -13.32 -1.03 -2.24
C LEU A 41 -13.22 0.42 -1.74
N LEU A 42 -12.85 0.60 -0.46
CA LEU A 42 -12.66 1.91 0.15
C LEU A 42 -11.38 2.60 -0.33
N MET A 43 -10.32 1.84 -0.59
CA MET A 43 -9.03 2.36 -1.00
C MET A 43 -9.01 2.81 -2.47
N ASN A 44 -9.70 2.11 -3.37
CA ASN A 44 -9.77 2.45 -4.80
C ASN A 44 -10.09 3.92 -5.11
N PRO A 45 -11.16 4.54 -4.56
CA PRO A 45 -11.47 5.95 -4.83
C PRO A 45 -10.44 6.92 -4.22
N ILE A 46 -9.78 6.54 -3.13
CA ILE A 46 -8.75 7.38 -2.49
C ILE A 46 -7.54 7.50 -3.43
N VAL A 47 -7.12 6.41 -4.06
CA VAL A 47 -6.00 6.42 -5.03
C VAL A 47 -6.26 7.39 -6.18
N ALA A 48 -7.48 7.39 -6.72
CA ALA A 48 -7.86 8.33 -7.79
C ALA A 48 -7.87 9.79 -7.32
N LEU A 49 -8.33 10.06 -6.09
CA LEU A 49 -8.30 11.39 -5.49
C LEU A 49 -6.87 11.88 -5.24
N THR A 50 -5.99 11.01 -4.76
CA THR A 50 -4.56 11.31 -4.56
C THR A 50 -3.87 11.62 -5.89
N TYR A 51 -4.11 10.84 -6.93
CA TYR A 51 -3.56 11.13 -8.27
C TYR A 51 -4.04 12.50 -8.80
N ASN A 52 -5.34 12.80 -8.65
CA ASN A 52 -5.87 14.10 -9.04
C ASN A 52 -5.30 15.24 -8.19
N GLN A 53 -5.03 14.99 -6.91
CA GLN A 53 -4.40 15.96 -6.02
C GLN A 53 -2.99 16.30 -6.51
N ASP A 54 -2.16 15.29 -6.78
CA ASP A 54 -0.79 15.47 -7.28
C ASP A 54 -0.78 16.26 -8.60
N LYS A 55 -1.74 15.98 -9.49
CA LYS A 55 -1.89 16.72 -10.75
C LYS A 55 -2.30 18.19 -10.53
N LEU A 56 -3.30 18.44 -9.68
CA LEU A 56 -3.79 19.80 -9.40
C LEU A 56 -2.72 20.64 -8.68
N GLU A 57 -2.02 20.05 -7.71
CA GLU A 57 -0.89 20.70 -7.05
C GLU A 57 0.28 20.95 -8.01
N GLY A 58 0.56 20.00 -8.91
CA GLY A 58 1.56 20.17 -9.96
C GLY A 58 1.26 21.36 -10.86
N ASN A 59 0.01 21.49 -11.34
CA ASN A 59 -0.42 22.62 -12.16
C ASN A 59 -0.31 23.95 -11.42
N TYR A 60 -0.80 24.01 -10.18
CA TYR A 60 -0.69 25.21 -9.34
C TYR A 60 0.77 25.63 -9.14
N ARG A 61 1.66 24.68 -8.80
CA ARG A 61 3.09 24.95 -8.62
C ARG A 61 3.76 25.42 -9.91
N PHE A 62 3.40 24.83 -11.05
CA PHE A 62 3.89 25.25 -12.37
C PHE A 62 3.46 26.67 -12.72
N HIS A 63 2.17 27.00 -12.57
CA HIS A 63 1.66 28.35 -12.81
C HIS A 63 2.29 29.36 -11.84
N HIS A 64 2.38 29.04 -10.56
CA HIS A 64 3.05 29.89 -9.56
C HIS A 64 4.53 30.15 -9.92
N ALA A 65 5.25 29.13 -10.39
CA ALA A 65 6.62 29.30 -10.85
C ALA A 65 6.72 30.24 -12.06
N ARG A 66 5.79 30.12 -13.01
CA ARG A 66 5.71 31.00 -14.20
C ARG A 66 5.46 32.47 -13.83
N VAL A 67 4.59 32.72 -12.85
CA VAL A 67 4.36 34.07 -12.33
C VAL A 67 5.64 34.66 -11.73
N ARG A 68 6.38 33.87 -10.93
CA ARG A 68 7.65 34.32 -10.35
C ARG A 68 8.69 34.67 -11.43
N THR A 69 8.80 33.87 -12.48
CA THR A 69 9.77 34.12 -13.56
C THR A 69 9.34 35.26 -14.51
N GLY A 70 8.04 35.50 -14.64
CA GLY A 70 7.46 36.48 -15.57
C GLY A 70 6.90 37.73 -14.88
N ALA A 71 7.25 37.99 -13.62
CA ALA A 71 6.64 39.04 -12.79
C ALA A 71 6.75 40.43 -13.42
N GLU A 72 7.90 40.77 -14.01
CA GLU A 72 8.12 42.07 -14.66
C GLU A 72 7.22 42.27 -15.88
N ALA A 73 7.05 41.23 -16.71
CA ALA A 73 6.16 41.29 -17.87
C ALA A 73 4.70 41.45 -17.44
N ILE A 74 4.27 40.74 -16.39
CA ILE A 74 2.90 40.84 -15.85
C ILE A 74 2.65 42.23 -15.27
N ALA A 75 3.63 42.80 -14.56
CA ALA A 75 3.55 44.15 -14.02
C ALA A 75 3.51 45.21 -15.13
N PHE A 76 4.32 45.03 -16.18
CA PHE A 76 4.37 45.94 -17.31
C PHE A 76 3.05 45.95 -18.12
N THR A 77 2.40 44.78 -18.28
CA THR A 77 1.11 44.69 -18.98
C THR A 77 -0.10 44.96 -18.08
N GLY A 78 0.09 45.16 -16.76
CA GLY A 78 -1.00 45.35 -15.79
C GLY A 78 -1.87 44.10 -15.57
N GLY A 79 -1.34 42.90 -15.87
CA GLY A 79 -2.09 41.63 -15.85
C GLY A 79 -2.18 40.94 -14.48
N GLU A 80 -1.91 41.67 -13.39
CA GLU A 80 -1.82 41.10 -12.03
C GLU A 80 -3.13 40.45 -11.57
N GLU A 81 -4.25 41.17 -11.69
CA GLU A 81 -5.55 40.69 -11.21
C GLU A 81 -6.05 39.46 -11.99
N GLU A 82 -5.84 39.42 -13.31
CA GLU A 82 -6.18 38.24 -14.13
C GLU A 82 -5.34 37.01 -13.71
N THR A 83 -4.03 37.21 -13.58
CA THR A 83 -3.10 36.14 -13.18
C THR A 83 -3.43 35.61 -11.78
N LYS A 84 -3.71 36.52 -10.85
CA LYS A 84 -4.10 36.20 -9.47
C LYS A 84 -5.43 35.47 -9.43
N PHE A 85 -6.40 35.88 -10.23
CA PHE A 85 -7.69 35.19 -10.34
C PHE A 85 -7.51 33.75 -10.84
N ALA A 86 -6.76 33.55 -11.93
CA ALA A 86 -6.48 32.22 -12.48
C ALA A 86 -5.75 31.31 -11.48
N LEU A 87 -4.73 31.84 -10.81
CA LEU A 87 -3.95 31.10 -9.81
C LEU A 87 -4.80 30.71 -8.58
N ASN A 88 -5.70 31.60 -8.15
CA ASN A 88 -6.64 31.32 -7.07
C ASN A 88 -7.69 30.27 -7.48
N GLU A 89 -8.09 30.23 -8.74
CA GLU A 89 -8.98 29.19 -9.26
C GLU A 89 -8.31 27.80 -9.20
N ASP A 90 -7.06 27.71 -9.63
CA ASP A 90 -6.27 26.47 -9.54
C ASP A 90 -6.09 26.02 -8.09
N PHE A 91 -5.80 26.96 -7.19
CA PHE A 91 -5.71 26.69 -5.75
C PHE A 91 -7.03 26.17 -5.17
N ARG A 92 -8.16 26.79 -5.52
CA ARG A 92 -9.50 26.34 -5.08
C ARG A 92 -9.82 24.94 -5.58
N LYS A 93 -9.45 24.59 -6.81
CA LYS A 93 -9.63 23.23 -7.35
C LYS A 93 -8.81 22.21 -6.54
N ALA A 94 -7.55 22.53 -6.25
CA ALA A 94 -6.69 21.68 -5.41
C ALA A 94 -7.26 21.51 -3.99
N LEU A 95 -7.72 22.58 -3.33
CA LEU A 95 -8.32 22.52 -1.99
C LEU A 95 -9.62 21.69 -1.95
N LYS A 96 -10.47 21.84 -2.96
CA LYS A 96 -11.72 21.07 -3.05
C LYS A 96 -11.43 19.57 -3.17
N ASN A 97 -10.46 19.19 -3.99
CA ASN A 97 -10.05 17.80 -4.14
C ASN A 97 -9.38 17.27 -2.85
N GLN A 98 -8.52 18.06 -2.21
CA GLN A 98 -7.88 17.73 -0.94
C GLN A 98 -8.91 17.46 0.16
N THR A 99 -9.94 18.29 0.26
CA THR A 99 -11.02 18.12 1.25
C THR A 99 -11.77 16.80 1.02
N ALA A 100 -12.06 16.46 -0.24
CA ALA A 100 -12.68 15.19 -0.59
C ALA A 100 -11.78 13.99 -0.26
N GLN A 101 -10.47 14.10 -0.53
CA GLN A 101 -9.47 13.10 -0.17
C GLN A 101 -9.43 12.88 1.35
N ILE A 102 -9.34 13.96 2.14
CA ILE A 102 -9.31 13.90 3.61
C ILE A 102 -10.58 13.24 4.15
N PHE A 103 -11.75 13.59 3.63
CA PHE A 103 -13.01 13.01 4.07
C PHE A 103 -13.07 11.48 3.81
N LYS A 104 -12.65 11.05 2.62
CA LYS A 104 -12.59 9.62 2.28
C LYS A 104 -11.55 8.86 3.10
N GLN A 105 -10.39 9.47 3.33
CA GLN A 105 -9.33 8.89 4.16
C GLN A 105 -9.75 8.79 5.63
N SER A 106 -10.49 9.77 6.14
CA SER A 106 -11.09 9.72 7.47
C SER A 106 -12.06 8.54 7.61
N TYR A 107 -12.93 8.32 6.61
CA TYR A 107 -13.84 7.16 6.61
C TYR A 107 -13.09 5.82 6.57
N LEU A 108 -12.02 5.72 5.77
CA LEU A 108 -11.14 4.54 5.76
C LEU A 108 -10.49 4.30 7.13
N ASN A 109 -10.00 5.37 7.77
CA ASN A 109 -9.37 5.29 9.09
C ASN A 109 -10.39 4.84 10.16
N LEU A 110 -11.62 5.35 10.12
CA LEU A 110 -12.70 4.92 10.99
C LEU A 110 -13.03 3.44 10.79
N PHE A 111 -13.16 2.99 9.54
CA PHE A 111 -13.40 1.58 9.22
C PHE A 111 -12.26 0.69 9.73
N THR A 112 -11.01 1.07 9.47
CA THR A 112 -9.83 0.32 9.92
C THR A 112 -9.75 0.27 11.45
N GLY A 113 -10.08 1.37 12.13
CA GLY A 113 -10.18 1.41 13.59
C GLY A 113 -11.29 0.51 14.14
N PHE A 114 -12.44 0.45 13.48
CA PHE A 114 -13.55 -0.44 13.85
C PHE A 114 -13.15 -1.92 13.72
N ILE A 115 -12.52 -2.29 12.60
CA ILE A 115 -11.97 -3.64 12.39
C ILE A 115 -10.91 -3.98 13.44
N GLY A 116 -10.03 -3.03 13.79
CA GLY A 116 -9.02 -3.23 14.82
C GLY A 116 -9.62 -3.62 16.17
N ASN A 117 -10.70 -2.95 16.60
CA ASN A 117 -11.45 -3.32 17.80
C ASN A 117 -12.26 -4.62 17.60
N GLY A 118 -12.80 -4.83 16.39
CA GLY A 118 -13.55 -6.02 16.01
C GLY A 118 -12.72 -7.32 16.07
N ASN A 119 -11.41 -7.26 15.86
CA ASN A 119 -10.51 -8.42 16.00
C ASN A 119 -10.57 -9.03 17.41
N ALA A 120 -10.60 -8.18 18.44
CA ALA A 120 -10.72 -8.65 19.82
C ALA A 120 -12.09 -9.31 20.06
N MET A 121 -13.17 -8.69 19.59
CA MET A 121 -14.52 -9.25 19.68
C MET A 121 -14.62 -10.61 18.98
N LEU A 122 -14.03 -10.75 17.79
CA LEU A 122 -13.99 -12.00 17.05
C LEU A 122 -13.28 -13.11 17.83
N GLY A 123 -12.15 -12.79 18.48
CA GLY A 123 -11.46 -13.74 19.37
C GLY A 123 -12.37 -14.25 20.49
N TYR A 124 -13.08 -13.36 21.18
CA TYR A 124 -14.02 -13.75 22.24
C TYR A 124 -15.22 -14.54 21.72
N CYS A 125 -15.80 -14.19 20.57
CA CYS A 125 -16.90 -14.93 19.97
C CYS A 125 -16.50 -16.36 19.61
N ILE A 126 -15.33 -16.55 19.00
CA ILE A 126 -14.82 -17.87 18.65
C ILE A 126 -14.47 -18.67 19.91
N ALA A 127 -13.84 -18.05 20.91
CA ALA A 127 -13.55 -18.70 22.19
C ALA A 127 -14.85 -19.17 22.88
N ALA A 128 -15.89 -18.34 22.89
CA ALA A 128 -17.19 -18.70 23.44
C ALA A 128 -17.82 -19.89 22.71
N ILE A 129 -17.85 -19.88 21.37
CA ILE A 129 -18.37 -20.99 20.56
C ILE A 129 -17.59 -22.28 20.84
N SER A 130 -16.27 -22.20 20.95
CA SER A 130 -15.41 -23.37 21.23
C SER A 130 -15.74 -24.01 22.57
N ILE A 131 -15.98 -23.18 23.60
CA ILE A 131 -16.31 -23.65 24.95
C ILE A 131 -17.67 -24.33 24.98
N PHE A 132 -18.68 -23.76 24.32
CA PHE A 132 -20.03 -24.36 24.30
C PHE A 132 -20.12 -25.63 23.44
N THR A 133 -19.19 -25.84 22.51
CA THR A 133 -19.25 -26.98 21.57
C THR A 133 -18.36 -28.14 21.97
N GLN A 134 -17.34 -27.92 22.80
CA GLN A 134 -16.39 -28.95 23.18
C GLN A 134 -16.67 -29.47 24.61
N PRO A 135 -17.09 -30.73 24.78
CA PRO A 135 -17.45 -31.31 26.10
C PRO A 135 -16.30 -31.35 27.10
N GLN A 136 -15.06 -31.18 26.65
CA GLN A 136 -13.87 -31.14 27.51
C GLN A 136 -13.90 -29.99 28.51
N TYR A 137 -14.58 -28.89 28.20
CA TYR A 137 -14.65 -27.71 29.06
C TYR A 137 -15.73 -27.82 30.16
N ASP A 138 -16.63 -28.81 30.11
CA ASP A 138 -17.68 -29.00 31.13
C ASP A 138 -17.11 -29.35 32.52
N LYS A 139 -15.87 -29.84 32.56
CA LYS A 139 -15.18 -30.26 33.79
C LYS A 139 -14.23 -29.19 34.35
N TYR A 140 -14.11 -28.06 33.67
CA TYR A 140 -13.12 -27.04 34.01
C TYR A 140 -13.61 -26.19 35.19
N SER A 141 -12.71 -25.81 36.08
CA SER A 141 -12.99 -24.75 37.05
C SER A 141 -13.18 -23.40 36.35
N ALA A 142 -13.83 -22.44 36.99
CA ALA A 142 -13.96 -21.08 36.47
C ALA A 142 -12.59 -20.44 36.17
N ALA A 143 -11.56 -20.79 36.95
CA ALA A 143 -10.19 -20.34 36.72
C ALA A 143 -9.58 -20.95 35.43
N ASP A 144 -9.69 -22.27 35.26
CA ASP A 144 -9.15 -22.99 34.08
C ASP A 144 -9.86 -22.56 32.79
N LEU A 145 -11.16 -22.24 32.90
CA LEU A 145 -11.94 -21.72 31.79
C LEU A 145 -11.48 -20.31 31.38
N ALA A 146 -11.25 -19.43 32.35
CA ALA A 146 -10.74 -18.08 32.10
C ALA A 146 -9.34 -18.11 31.46
N GLU A 147 -8.48 -19.04 31.90
CA GLU A 147 -7.17 -19.27 31.29
C GLU A 147 -7.32 -19.73 29.83
N SER A 148 -8.18 -20.71 29.58
CA SER A 148 -8.43 -21.24 28.23
C SER A 148 -8.95 -20.16 27.28
N ILE A 149 -9.89 -19.31 27.74
CA ILE A 149 -10.41 -18.17 26.95
C ILE A 149 -9.28 -17.20 26.62
N THR A 150 -8.43 -16.89 27.59
CA THR A 150 -7.31 -15.96 27.41
C THR A 150 -6.31 -16.49 26.39
N GLN A 151 -5.93 -17.76 26.49
CA GLN A 151 -5.02 -18.41 25.54
C GLN A 151 -5.63 -18.44 24.12
N LEU A 152 -6.89 -18.87 23.99
CA LEU A 152 -7.59 -18.92 22.69
C LEU A 152 -7.68 -17.53 22.05
N THR A 153 -8.08 -16.52 22.81
CA THR A 153 -8.20 -15.14 22.33
C THR A 153 -6.84 -14.56 21.95
N SER A 154 -5.77 -14.89 22.68
CA SER A 154 -4.40 -14.48 22.36
C SER A 154 -3.92 -15.09 21.05
N VAL A 155 -4.16 -16.38 20.81
CA VAL A 155 -3.75 -17.07 19.59
C VAL A 155 -4.54 -16.57 18.38
N ILE A 156 -5.87 -16.38 18.52
CA ILE A 156 -6.69 -15.77 17.47
C ILE A 156 -6.22 -14.34 17.20
N GLY A 157 -5.91 -13.58 18.26
CA GLY A 157 -5.28 -12.26 18.18
C GLY A 157 -3.97 -12.28 17.39
N GLY A 158 -3.11 -13.28 17.62
CA GLY A 158 -1.87 -13.48 16.86
C GLY A 158 -2.11 -13.75 15.38
N LEU A 159 -3.11 -14.59 15.05
CA LEU A 159 -3.50 -14.88 13.67
C LEU A 159 -4.02 -13.62 12.97
N THR A 160 -4.96 -12.92 13.60
CA THR A 160 -5.52 -11.65 13.08
C THR A 160 -4.43 -10.59 12.90
N GLY A 161 -3.56 -10.40 13.89
CA GLY A 161 -2.42 -9.49 13.82
C GLY A 161 -1.46 -9.82 12.66
N SER A 162 -1.23 -11.11 12.40
CA SER A 162 -0.38 -11.55 11.29
C SER A 162 -0.98 -11.24 9.92
N PHE A 163 -2.29 -11.41 9.76
CA PHE A 163 -3.00 -10.97 8.54
C PHE A 163 -2.94 -9.46 8.35
N THR A 164 -3.17 -8.69 9.41
CA THR A 164 -3.06 -7.22 9.37
C THR A 164 -1.65 -6.79 8.96
N ALA A 165 -0.62 -7.41 9.54
CA ALA A 165 0.77 -7.14 9.18
C ALA A 165 1.07 -7.47 7.71
N LEU A 166 0.51 -8.56 7.18
CA LEU A 166 0.66 -8.93 5.77
C LEU A 166 0.00 -7.90 4.83
N VAL A 167 -1.23 -7.47 5.13
CA VAL A 167 -1.93 -6.44 4.35
C VAL A 167 -1.16 -5.12 4.36
N ASN A 168 -0.63 -4.71 5.51
CA ASN A 168 0.16 -3.48 5.64
C ASN A 168 1.54 -3.58 4.97
N ALA A 169 2.07 -4.78 4.75
CA ALA A 169 3.32 -4.99 4.04
C ALA A 169 3.16 -4.98 2.50
N ALA A 170 1.95 -5.23 1.99
CA ALA A 170 1.72 -5.30 0.55
C ALA A 170 2.07 -4.01 -0.22
N PRO A 171 1.73 -2.79 0.26
CA PRO A 171 2.14 -1.54 -0.39
C PRO A 171 3.66 -1.37 -0.45
N LEU A 172 4.40 -1.80 0.59
CA LEU A 172 5.86 -1.71 0.62
C LEU A 172 6.48 -2.58 -0.48
N ALA A 173 6.00 -3.81 -0.65
CA ALA A 173 6.45 -4.69 -1.73
C ALA A 173 6.13 -4.10 -3.11
N SER A 174 4.93 -3.55 -3.29
CA SER A 174 4.54 -2.91 -4.56
C SER A 174 5.43 -1.71 -4.89
N ASN A 175 5.71 -0.85 -3.91
CA ASN A 175 6.55 0.32 -4.10
C ASN A 175 8.00 -0.07 -4.40
N LEU A 176 8.53 -1.09 -3.71
CA LEU A 176 9.87 -1.61 -3.96
C LEU A 176 9.98 -2.17 -5.39
N ALA A 177 9.02 -2.98 -5.82
CA ALA A 177 8.99 -3.53 -7.18
C ALA A 177 8.91 -2.42 -8.23
N GLY A 178 8.05 -1.42 -8.03
CA GLY A 178 7.92 -0.28 -8.93
C GLY A 178 9.21 0.55 -9.04
N ASN A 179 9.87 0.83 -7.91
CA ASN A 179 11.13 1.56 -7.90
C ASN A 179 12.28 0.75 -8.51
N ALA A 180 12.38 -0.55 -8.21
CA ALA A 180 13.38 -1.43 -8.80
C ALA A 180 13.22 -1.52 -10.32
N SER A 181 11.98 -1.59 -10.83
CA SER A 181 11.71 -1.58 -12.27
C SER A 181 12.19 -0.28 -12.94
N ARG A 182 11.96 0.88 -12.32
CA ARG A 182 12.44 2.17 -12.83
C ARG A 182 13.96 2.27 -12.85
N VAL A 183 14.62 1.83 -11.79
CA VAL A 183 16.09 1.77 -11.72
C VAL A 183 16.63 0.80 -12.78
N GLY A 184 16.00 -0.36 -12.95
CA GLY A 184 16.36 -1.31 -14.00
C GLY A 184 16.27 -0.70 -15.40
N GLN A 185 15.18 0.00 -15.71
CA GLN A 185 15.03 0.72 -16.99
C GLN A 185 16.10 1.80 -17.20
N MET A 186 16.48 2.51 -16.15
CA MET A 186 17.55 3.50 -16.23
C MET A 186 18.90 2.86 -16.49
N LEU A 187 19.23 1.75 -15.80
CA LEU A 187 20.47 1.01 -16.02
C LEU A 187 20.53 0.44 -17.44
N GLU A 188 19.43 -0.13 -17.93
CA GLU A 188 19.34 -0.63 -19.31
C GLU A 188 19.55 0.49 -20.35
N PHE A 189 18.95 1.67 -20.13
CA PHE A 189 19.16 2.83 -20.99
C PHE A 189 20.61 3.32 -20.98
N MET A 190 21.27 3.30 -19.81
CA MET A 190 22.68 3.67 -19.68
C MET A 190 23.60 2.69 -20.43
N ASP A 191 23.36 1.39 -20.31
CA ASP A 191 24.12 0.35 -21.03
C ASP A 191 23.99 0.52 -22.56
N VAL A 192 22.79 0.86 -23.04
CA VAL A 192 22.56 1.14 -24.47
C VAL A 192 23.34 2.38 -24.94
N MET A 193 23.31 3.46 -24.16
CA MET A 193 24.04 4.69 -24.47
C MET A 193 25.56 4.49 -24.45
N GLU A 194 26.08 3.69 -23.52
CA GLU A 194 27.50 3.35 -23.46
C GLU A 194 27.93 2.55 -24.70
N ALA A 195 27.15 1.54 -25.09
CA ALA A 195 27.41 0.76 -26.30
C ALA A 195 27.30 1.56 -27.61
N GLU A 196 26.46 2.61 -27.65
CA GLU A 196 26.43 3.56 -28.78
C GLU A 196 27.62 4.53 -28.79
N ASN A 197 28.06 4.98 -27.61
CA ASN A 197 29.21 5.86 -27.46
C ASN A 197 30.52 5.16 -27.87
N GLU A 198 30.69 3.88 -27.50
CA GLU A 198 31.83 3.06 -27.93
C GLU A 198 31.86 2.88 -29.46
N ARG A 199 30.71 2.62 -30.08
CA ARG A 199 30.59 2.51 -31.54
C ARG A 199 30.88 3.84 -32.24
N SER A 200 30.39 4.95 -31.70
CA SER A 200 30.68 6.29 -32.23
C SER A 200 32.16 6.66 -32.09
N GLY A 201 32.78 6.30 -30.96
CA GLY A 201 34.23 6.44 -30.74
C GLY A 201 35.06 5.62 -31.72
N GLN A 202 34.66 4.38 -32.04
CA GLN A 202 35.31 3.58 -33.08
C GLN A 202 35.19 4.19 -34.48
N HIS A 203 34.06 4.81 -34.82
CA HIS A 203 33.90 5.55 -36.08
C HIS A 203 34.74 6.84 -36.15
N LEU A 204 35.01 7.49 -35.02
CA LEU A 204 35.80 8.73 -34.94
C LEU A 204 37.32 8.48 -34.88
N PHE A 205 37.77 7.37 -34.29
CA PHE A 205 39.20 7.07 -34.06
C PHE A 205 39.74 5.83 -34.82
N GLY A 206 38.89 5.00 -35.42
CA GLY A 206 39.27 3.78 -36.11
C GLY A 206 39.26 3.90 -37.64
N GLY A 207 40.43 4.11 -38.22
CA GLY A 207 40.66 3.83 -39.64
C GLY A 207 40.58 2.33 -39.93
N ALA A 208 39.76 1.97 -40.93
CA ALA A 208 39.60 0.68 -41.61
C ALA A 208 39.20 -0.56 -40.76
N PRO A 209 38.12 -1.29 -41.15
CA PRO A 209 37.73 -2.52 -40.49
C PRO A 209 38.75 -3.66 -40.78
N PRO A 210 39.05 -4.53 -39.81
CA PRO A 210 39.87 -5.71 -40.07
C PRO A 210 39.12 -6.68 -41.01
N ALA A 211 39.85 -7.19 -42.00
CA ALA A 211 39.35 -8.06 -43.05
C ALA A 211 38.67 -9.33 -42.51
N PRO A 212 37.65 -9.86 -43.19
CA PRO A 212 36.99 -11.10 -42.77
C PRO A 212 37.93 -12.29 -42.94
N SER A 213 38.25 -12.94 -41.81
CA SER A 213 38.92 -14.24 -41.81
C SER A 213 37.94 -15.30 -42.31
N LYS A 214 38.27 -15.90 -43.46
CA LYS A 214 37.64 -17.12 -44.00
C LYS A 214 38.36 -18.36 -43.47
N ALA A 215 37.58 -19.44 -43.31
CA ALA A 215 37.97 -20.84 -43.10
C ALA A 215 38.61 -21.12 -41.71
N SER A 216 38.30 -22.20 -41.00
CA SER A 216 37.68 -23.50 -41.32
C SER A 216 37.02 -24.06 -40.06
#